data_AF-A0A2E9QRR0-F1
#
_entry.id   AF-A0A2E9QRR0-F1
#
_cell.length_a   1.000
_cell.length_b   1.000
_cell.length_c   1.000
_cell.angle_alpha   90.00
_cell.angle_beta   90.00
_cell.angle_gamma   90.00
#
_symmetry.space_group_name_H-M   'P 1'
#
loop_
_entity.id
_entity.type
_entity.pdbx_description
1 polymer ?
#
loop_
_entity_poly.entity_id
_entity_poly.type
_entity_poly.pdbx_seq_one_letter_code
_entity_poly.pdbx_strand_id
1 'polypeptide(L)'
;MNRNVLFGCFLMFMGLLLIQPACSSTPGKEGEKCATSADCEEGLYCSNDLCRKRKTYESTTEPTEEKAETEPKTEAPGEEKQPDASAEPAPDDTPDNTQQEPAIPDNTQVETQPEPQVEKQPENTNTEPQQPDQAPSGLRLYDVTDPSAPNRPAQYSVIEVKNVVITTPSVRLSSKLNAFFVQELTQRNGSFKYGGVMVVHDRSVLPVSLAIGTIVSVKGKFYDYRYVDWNSTCTTGLDCLGQTVRNQCLDVYNTQTSQLEKHCAEGKAMPQIELVELPKSLGSSPTPTPEVLSPFTLQAAAQSYRGVLVKVENVKVSSANPDAPKDYSEFEITDAGNLATVRVDDMINTITYTGSKFCSGCNSGNPDQSYCLPGDTCQCQGSDGRCYTGSPQSDVRKVGDEFEYIIGVLRFANSHHKLLPRIPTDMKKK
;
A
#
# COMPACT_ATOMS: atom_id res chain seq x y z
N MET A 1 50.18 -30.82 -44.85
CA MET A 1 49.54 -31.78 -45.76
C MET A 1 48.17 -31.24 -46.13
N ASN A 2 48.00 -30.90 -47.42
CA ASN A 2 46.77 -30.84 -48.25
C ASN A 2 45.52 -30.10 -47.70
N ARG A 3 44.81 -29.24 -48.45
CA ARG A 3 44.95 -28.75 -49.83
C ARG A 3 43.94 -27.59 -50.00
N ASN A 4 44.32 -26.61 -50.82
CA ASN A 4 43.49 -25.52 -51.34
C ASN A 4 42.27 -26.03 -52.13
N VAL A 5 41.16 -25.27 -52.10
CA VAL A 5 40.38 -24.96 -53.32
C VAL A 5 39.98 -23.49 -53.30
N LEU A 6 40.67 -22.73 -54.14
CA LEU A 6 40.30 -21.44 -54.69
C LEU A 6 39.30 -21.71 -55.84
N PHE A 7 38.19 -20.98 -55.93
CA PHE A 7 37.58 -20.67 -57.22
C PHE A 7 36.90 -19.31 -57.11
N GLY A 8 37.43 -18.35 -57.88
CA GLY A 8 36.85 -17.03 -58.08
C GLY A 8 36.11 -16.92 -59.40
N CYS A 9 35.25 -15.91 -59.46
CA CYS A 9 34.71 -15.18 -60.62
C CYS A 9 33.55 -14.36 -60.06
N PHE A 10 33.19 -13.15 -60.49
CA PHE A 10 33.70 -12.12 -61.37
C PHE A 10 32.59 -11.05 -61.28
N LEU A 11 32.94 -9.76 -61.26
CA LEU A 11 32.14 -8.65 -61.82
C LEU A 11 30.65 -8.47 -61.41
N MET A 12 30.31 -7.37 -60.74
CA MET A 12 29.95 -6.10 -61.39
C MET A 12 29.43 -5.11 -60.34
N PHE A 13 30.15 -3.99 -60.26
CA PHE A 13 29.61 -2.72 -59.79
C PHE A 13 28.57 -2.25 -60.81
N MET A 14 27.28 -2.22 -60.43
CA MET A 14 26.31 -1.34 -61.07
C MET A 14 25.39 -0.77 -60.00
N GLY A 15 25.37 0.56 -59.93
CA GLY A 15 24.53 1.32 -59.03
C GLY A 15 23.06 1.02 -59.28
N LEU A 16 22.40 0.54 -58.23
CA LEU A 16 20.97 0.62 -58.10
C LEU A 16 20.71 1.43 -56.83
N LEU A 17 20.35 2.71 -57.01
CA LEU A 17 19.55 3.42 -56.02
C LEU A 17 18.30 2.57 -55.82
N LEU A 18 18.27 1.77 -54.75
CA LEU A 18 17.04 1.23 -54.22
C LEU A 18 16.30 2.42 -53.58
N ILE A 19 15.56 3.14 -54.43
CA ILE A 19 14.38 3.87 -54.01
C ILE A 19 13.50 2.77 -53.40
N GLN A 20 13.56 2.61 -52.07
CA GLN A 20 12.54 1.85 -51.40
C GLN A 20 11.23 2.53 -51.79
N PRO A 21 10.28 1.81 -52.40
CA PRO A 21 8.96 2.39 -52.57
C PRO A 21 8.55 2.85 -51.19
N ALA A 22 8.30 4.16 -51.05
CA ALA A 22 7.57 4.65 -49.90
C ALA A 22 6.25 3.90 -49.95
N CYS A 23 6.20 2.75 -49.27
CA CYS A 23 4.98 2.04 -49.00
C CYS A 23 4.18 3.04 -48.20
N SER A 24 3.29 3.75 -48.90
CA SER A 24 2.14 4.39 -48.31
C SER A 24 1.31 3.25 -47.74
N SER A 25 1.78 2.70 -46.61
CA SER A 25 0.97 1.84 -45.78
C SER A 25 -0.11 2.77 -45.25
N THR A 26 -1.30 2.61 -45.78
CA THR A 26 -2.50 3.15 -45.15
C THR A 26 -2.44 2.80 -43.67
N PRO A 27 -2.68 3.77 -42.77
CA PRO A 27 -2.68 3.50 -41.33
C PRO A 27 -3.58 2.29 -41.01
N GLY A 28 -3.12 1.46 -40.08
CA GLY A 28 -3.76 0.22 -39.69
C GLY A 28 -5.07 0.43 -38.93
N LYS A 29 -6.06 -0.37 -39.25
CA LYS A 29 -7.39 -0.35 -38.62
C LYS A 29 -7.39 -1.09 -37.29
N GLU A 30 -8.47 -0.92 -36.52
CA GLU A 30 -8.66 -1.64 -35.25
C GLU A 30 -8.49 -3.17 -35.43
N GLY A 31 -7.55 -3.76 -34.70
CA GLY A 31 -7.20 -5.18 -34.79
C GLY A 31 -6.08 -5.53 -35.79
N GLU A 32 -5.58 -4.58 -36.57
CA GLU A 32 -4.44 -4.80 -37.47
C GLU A 32 -3.09 -4.64 -36.76
N LYS A 33 -2.04 -5.24 -37.32
CA LYS A 33 -0.71 -5.21 -36.72
C LYS A 33 -0.07 -3.83 -36.80
N CYS A 34 0.65 -3.45 -35.74
CA CYS A 34 1.40 -2.21 -35.66
C CYS A 34 2.72 -2.42 -34.91
N ALA A 35 3.72 -1.59 -35.21
CA ALA A 35 4.94 -1.49 -34.42
C ALA A 35 4.90 -0.24 -33.50
N THR A 36 4.25 0.82 -33.97
CA THR A 36 4.10 2.09 -33.25
C THR A 36 2.69 2.64 -33.42
N SER A 37 2.30 3.60 -32.57
CA SER A 37 0.97 4.24 -32.70
C SER A 37 0.83 5.11 -33.95
N ALA A 38 1.94 5.47 -34.62
CA ALA A 38 1.88 6.17 -35.90
C ALA A 38 1.46 5.24 -37.06
N ASP A 39 1.53 3.92 -36.85
CA ASP A 39 1.11 2.93 -37.84
C ASP A 39 -0.40 2.72 -37.83
N CYS A 40 -1.16 3.35 -36.93
CA CYS A 40 -2.60 3.16 -36.76
C CYS A 40 -3.42 4.36 -37.26
N GLU A 41 -4.67 4.12 -37.67
CA GLU A 41 -5.61 5.21 -38.00
C GLU A 41 -5.82 6.17 -36.81
N GLU A 42 -6.12 7.42 -37.13
CA GLU A 42 -6.32 8.49 -36.12
C GLU A 42 -7.40 8.07 -35.10
N GLY A 43 -7.10 8.25 -33.81
CA GLY A 43 -7.96 7.79 -32.70
C GLY A 43 -7.66 6.38 -32.18
N LEU A 44 -6.79 5.62 -32.86
CA LEU A 44 -6.27 4.34 -32.40
C LEU A 44 -4.86 4.51 -31.79
N TYR A 45 -4.40 3.50 -31.06
CA TYR A 45 -3.02 3.40 -30.57
C TYR A 45 -2.51 1.96 -30.65
N CYS A 46 -1.21 1.78 -30.76
CA CYS A 46 -0.61 0.45 -30.86
C CYS A 46 -0.43 -0.17 -29.48
N SER A 47 -1.01 -1.36 -29.26
CA SER A 47 -0.93 -2.09 -27.98
C SER A 47 -0.93 -3.60 -28.20
N ASN A 48 0.11 -4.27 -27.70
CA ASN A 48 0.38 -5.69 -27.95
C ASN A 48 0.41 -6.00 -29.46
N ASP A 49 1.16 -5.18 -30.21
CA ASP A 49 1.33 -5.26 -31.67
C ASP A 49 0.03 -5.15 -32.48
N LEU A 50 -1.06 -4.62 -31.90
CA LEU A 50 -2.34 -4.40 -32.58
C LEU A 50 -2.87 -2.98 -32.36
N CYS A 51 -3.45 -2.38 -33.39
CA CYS A 51 -4.13 -1.09 -33.30
C CYS A 51 -5.45 -1.23 -32.51
N ARG A 52 -5.63 -0.44 -31.45
CA ARG A 52 -6.81 -0.48 -30.57
C ARG A 52 -7.42 0.90 -30.38
N LYS A 53 -8.74 0.98 -30.21
CA LYS A 53 -9.40 2.24 -29.84
C LYS A 53 -8.95 2.69 -28.46
N ARG A 54 -8.65 3.98 -28.31
CA ARG A 54 -8.61 4.59 -26.98
C ARG A 54 -10.02 4.45 -26.40
N LYS A 55 -10.13 3.84 -25.22
CA LYS A 55 -11.37 3.94 -24.45
C LYS A 55 -11.54 5.40 -24.08
N THR A 56 -12.35 6.13 -24.84
CA THR A 56 -12.90 7.41 -24.42
C THR A 56 -13.81 7.11 -23.24
N TYR A 57 -13.27 7.30 -22.04
CA TYR A 57 -14.14 7.49 -20.88
C TYR A 57 -14.81 8.84 -21.12
N GLU A 58 -16.12 8.82 -21.36
CA GLU A 58 -16.93 10.04 -21.30
C GLU A 58 -16.74 10.62 -19.91
N SER A 59 -15.89 11.63 -19.83
CA SER A 59 -15.83 12.49 -18.67
C SER A 59 -17.16 13.24 -18.66
N THR A 60 -18.06 12.85 -17.76
CA THR A 60 -19.20 13.67 -17.37
C THR A 60 -18.65 14.92 -16.70
N THR A 61 -18.26 15.91 -17.51
CA THR A 61 -18.15 17.29 -17.04
C THR A 61 -19.55 17.76 -16.70
N GLU A 62 -19.86 17.83 -15.41
CA GLU A 62 -21.02 18.58 -14.93
C GLU A 62 -20.92 20.02 -15.45
N PRO A 63 -22.05 20.63 -15.88
CA PRO A 63 -22.06 22.02 -16.30
C PRO A 63 -21.65 22.90 -15.13
N THR A 64 -20.62 23.72 -15.33
CA THR A 64 -20.14 24.70 -14.37
C THR A 64 -21.23 25.75 -14.19
N GLU A 65 -21.93 25.70 -13.06
CA GLU A 65 -22.89 26.73 -12.67
C GLU A 65 -22.11 27.99 -12.24
N GLU A 66 -22.23 29.04 -13.05
CA GLU A 66 -21.62 30.36 -12.82
C GLU A 66 -22.25 30.98 -11.56
N LYS A 67 -21.54 30.90 -10.43
CA LYS A 67 -21.98 31.48 -9.16
C LYS A 67 -21.41 32.89 -9.01
N ALA A 68 -22.30 33.87 -9.02
CA ALA A 68 -21.99 35.29 -8.84
C ALA A 68 -21.27 35.56 -7.51
N GLU A 69 -20.13 36.24 -7.60
CA GLU A 69 -19.40 36.80 -6.46
C GLU A 69 -20.19 37.96 -5.85
N THR A 70 -20.50 37.85 -4.57
CA THR A 70 -20.82 39.01 -3.71
C THR A 70 -19.91 38.94 -2.50
N GLU A 71 -18.90 39.81 -2.48
CA GLU A 71 -18.02 40.02 -1.33
C GLU A 71 -18.78 40.71 -0.18
N PRO A 72 -18.64 40.24 1.06
CA PRO A 72 -18.76 41.12 2.22
C PRO A 72 -17.38 41.41 2.81
N LYS A 73 -17.09 42.71 2.93
CA LYS A 73 -16.05 43.27 3.80
C LYS A 73 -16.27 42.79 5.23
N THR A 74 -15.23 42.20 5.83
CA THR A 74 -15.19 41.94 7.27
C THR A 74 -14.05 42.75 7.89
N GLU A 75 -14.43 43.59 8.86
CA GLU A 75 -13.57 44.43 9.67
C GLU A 75 -12.73 43.61 10.65
N ALA A 76 -11.53 44.11 10.95
CA ALA A 76 -10.60 43.52 11.90
C ALA A 76 -11.04 43.76 13.36
N PRO A 77 -10.91 42.77 14.26
CA PRO A 77 -10.91 43.03 15.69
C PRO A 77 -9.51 42.96 16.29
N GLY A 78 -9.13 44.06 16.93
CA GLY A 78 -8.74 44.09 18.34
C GLY A 78 -7.54 43.25 18.77
N GLU A 79 -6.40 43.93 18.88
CA GLU A 79 -5.23 43.53 19.65
C GLU A 79 -5.56 43.56 21.16
N GLU A 80 -5.61 42.40 21.82
CA GLU A 80 -5.76 42.31 23.28
C GLU A 80 -4.52 41.65 23.90
N LYS A 81 -3.83 42.44 24.73
CA LYS A 81 -2.68 42.03 25.55
C LYS A 81 -3.17 41.23 26.75
N GLN A 82 -2.48 40.13 27.07
CA GLN A 82 -2.62 39.47 28.37
C GLN A 82 -1.24 39.13 28.96
N PRO A 83 -1.05 39.24 30.30
CA PRO A 83 0.27 39.44 30.90
C PRO A 83 0.94 38.15 31.41
N ASP A 84 2.26 38.29 31.57
CA ASP A 84 3.17 37.45 32.36
C ASP A 84 2.65 37.15 33.77
N ALA A 85 2.79 35.90 34.20
CA ALA A 85 2.99 35.55 35.61
C ALA A 85 3.70 34.19 35.74
N SER A 86 4.96 34.26 36.15
CA SER A 86 5.76 33.18 36.72
C SER A 86 5.23 32.73 38.08
N ALA A 87 5.33 31.44 38.39
CA ALA A 87 5.76 30.94 39.71
C ALA A 87 5.98 29.42 39.67
N GLU A 88 7.23 29.00 39.94
CA GLU A 88 7.58 27.65 40.40
C GLU A 88 7.05 27.40 41.82
N PRO A 89 6.90 26.13 42.21
CA PRO A 89 7.71 25.71 43.35
C PRO A 89 8.34 24.31 43.18
N ALA A 90 9.56 24.19 43.71
CA ALA A 90 10.23 22.93 44.03
C ALA A 90 10.03 22.60 45.54
N PRO A 91 10.69 21.57 46.07
CA PRO A 91 10.26 20.18 46.12
C PRO A 91 9.82 19.77 47.54
N ASP A 92 9.02 18.71 47.66
CA ASP A 92 8.72 18.10 48.96
C ASP A 92 9.38 16.72 49.06
N ASP A 93 10.13 16.56 50.14
CA ASP A 93 10.93 15.41 50.53
C ASP A 93 10.15 14.49 51.48
N THR A 94 10.58 13.23 51.56
CA THR A 94 10.44 12.28 52.71
C THR A 94 9.18 11.37 52.76
N PRO A 95 9.24 10.15 53.36
CA PRO A 95 10.19 9.05 53.16
C PRO A 95 9.52 7.69 52.85
N ASP A 96 10.39 6.78 52.38
CA ASP A 96 10.48 5.33 52.62
C ASP A 96 9.42 4.68 53.55
N ASN A 97 8.68 3.71 53.00
CA ASN A 97 8.03 2.68 53.80
C ASN A 97 8.13 1.30 53.13
N THR A 98 9.15 0.57 53.55
CA THR A 98 9.31 -0.87 53.39
C THR A 98 8.27 -1.60 54.25
N GLN A 99 7.39 -2.44 53.68
CA GLN A 99 6.99 -3.72 54.29
C GLN A 99 6.02 -4.59 53.46
N GLN A 100 6.35 -5.89 53.49
CA GLN A 100 5.48 -7.07 53.48
C GLN A 100 4.95 -7.65 52.17
N GLU A 101 5.72 -8.64 51.72
CA GLU A 101 5.36 -9.82 50.94
C GLU A 101 4.27 -10.66 51.65
N PRO A 102 3.14 -10.99 51.00
CA PRO A 102 2.22 -12.01 51.50
C PRO A 102 2.57 -13.39 50.95
N ALA A 103 2.59 -14.36 51.86
CA ALA A 103 2.83 -15.77 51.61
C ALA A 103 1.84 -16.39 50.61
N ILE A 104 2.38 -17.24 49.73
CA ILE A 104 1.65 -18.12 48.82
C ILE A 104 1.10 -19.30 49.63
N PRO A 105 -0.23 -19.54 49.69
CA PRO A 105 -0.74 -20.82 50.13
C PRO A 105 -0.70 -21.82 48.98
N ASP A 106 0.11 -22.87 49.18
CA ASP A 106 0.08 -24.12 48.42
C ASP A 106 -1.26 -24.81 48.65
N ASN A 107 -2.07 -24.92 47.59
CA ASN A 107 -3.33 -25.65 47.63
C ASN A 107 -3.39 -26.58 46.42
N THR A 108 -2.64 -27.67 46.52
CA THR A 108 -2.76 -28.82 45.62
C THR A 108 -4.05 -29.58 45.96
N GLN A 109 -5.11 -29.36 45.17
CA GLN A 109 -6.24 -30.28 45.09
C GLN A 109 -6.27 -30.92 43.70
N VAL A 110 -6.03 -32.23 43.69
CA VAL A 110 -6.22 -33.12 42.55
C VAL A 110 -7.73 -33.37 42.44
N GLU A 111 -8.38 -32.70 41.50
CA GLU A 111 -9.77 -32.99 41.13
C GLU A 111 -9.78 -33.87 39.87
N THR A 112 -10.36 -35.05 40.02
CA THR A 112 -10.44 -36.10 39.00
C THR A 112 -11.38 -35.68 37.88
N GLN A 113 -10.84 -35.55 36.67
CA GLN A 113 -11.58 -35.22 35.45
C GLN A 113 -12.44 -36.43 35.00
N PRO A 114 -13.74 -36.28 34.71
CA PRO A 114 -14.53 -37.36 34.12
C PRO A 114 -14.22 -37.52 32.62
N GLU A 115 -14.32 -38.76 32.15
CA GLU A 115 -14.04 -39.20 30.77
C GLU A 115 -14.79 -38.38 29.70
N PRO A 116 -14.16 -38.13 28.54
CA PRO A 116 -14.83 -37.45 27.43
C PRO A 116 -15.87 -38.37 26.79
N GLN A 117 -17.13 -37.91 26.78
CA GLN A 117 -18.16 -38.54 25.95
C GLN A 117 -17.89 -38.25 24.48
N VAL A 118 -17.81 -39.32 23.69
CA VAL A 118 -17.70 -39.29 22.23
C VAL A 118 -19.05 -38.83 21.66
N GLU A 119 -19.15 -37.54 21.39
CA GLU A 119 -20.26 -36.96 20.64
C GLU A 119 -20.09 -37.29 19.14
N LYS A 120 -21.11 -37.94 18.57
CA LYS A 120 -21.12 -38.36 17.16
C LYS A 120 -21.12 -37.14 16.25
N GLN A 121 -20.06 -37.02 15.46
CA GLN A 121 -19.92 -36.06 14.38
C GLN A 121 -21.05 -36.25 13.34
N PRO A 122 -21.86 -35.22 13.02
CA PRO A 122 -22.89 -35.34 12.00
C PRO A 122 -22.28 -35.44 10.60
N GLU A 123 -22.90 -36.28 9.76
CA GLU A 123 -22.50 -36.57 8.40
C GLU A 123 -22.47 -35.31 7.53
N ASN A 124 -21.34 -35.18 6.82
CA ASN A 124 -21.00 -34.12 5.90
C ASN A 124 -21.97 -34.14 4.68
N THR A 125 -22.89 -33.19 4.63
CA THR A 125 -23.74 -32.96 3.46
C THR A 125 -23.00 -32.05 2.48
N ASN A 126 -22.72 -32.58 1.29
CA ASN A 126 -22.20 -31.85 0.13
C ASN A 126 -23.03 -30.58 -0.10
N THR A 127 -22.47 -29.43 0.26
CA THR A 127 -23.08 -28.11 0.01
C THR A 127 -22.57 -27.60 -1.33
N GLU A 128 -23.47 -27.57 -2.30
CA GLU A 128 -23.30 -26.87 -3.59
C GLU A 128 -22.86 -25.42 -3.34
N PRO A 129 -21.86 -24.88 -4.07
CA PRO A 129 -21.36 -23.53 -3.82
C PRO A 129 -22.49 -22.52 -4.05
N GLN A 130 -23.02 -21.97 -2.96
CA GLN A 130 -24.06 -20.95 -3.01
C GLN A 130 -23.55 -19.73 -3.78
N GLN A 131 -24.37 -19.29 -4.73
CA GLN A 131 -24.19 -18.05 -5.48
C GLN A 131 -23.91 -16.91 -4.49
N PRO A 132 -22.90 -16.05 -4.73
CA PRO A 132 -22.44 -15.10 -3.72
C PRO A 132 -23.58 -14.16 -3.29
N ASP A 133 -23.96 -14.27 -2.02
CA ASP A 133 -24.99 -13.45 -1.39
C ASP A 133 -24.72 -11.97 -1.60
N GLN A 134 -25.77 -11.23 -1.89
CA GLN A 134 -25.73 -9.77 -2.07
C GLN A 134 -25.26 -9.12 -0.76
N ALA A 135 -24.22 -8.27 -0.84
CA ALA A 135 -23.63 -7.64 0.33
C ALA A 135 -24.67 -6.83 1.14
N PRO A 136 -24.58 -6.82 2.48
CA PRO A 136 -25.46 -6.02 3.32
C PRO A 136 -25.41 -4.53 2.94
N SER A 137 -26.57 -3.89 2.80
CA SER A 137 -26.61 -2.43 2.64
C SER A 137 -26.01 -1.76 3.88
N GLY A 138 -25.06 -0.84 3.70
CA GLY A 138 -24.42 -0.13 4.81
C GLY A 138 -23.18 -0.81 5.40
N LEU A 139 -22.57 -1.73 4.66
CA LEU A 139 -21.27 -2.33 5.01
C LEU A 139 -20.20 -1.25 5.28
N ARG A 140 -19.50 -1.35 6.41
CA ARG A 140 -18.40 -0.46 6.81
C ARG A 140 -17.05 -1.16 6.72
N LEU A 141 -15.95 -0.43 6.60
CA LEU A 141 -14.60 -1.03 6.60
C LEU A 141 -14.29 -1.81 7.88
N TYR A 142 -14.87 -1.39 9.00
CA TYR A 142 -14.80 -2.12 10.25
C TYR A 142 -15.34 -3.54 10.12
N ASP A 143 -16.44 -3.72 9.38
CA ASP A 143 -17.05 -5.05 9.18
C ASP A 143 -16.19 -5.89 8.22
N VAL A 144 -15.54 -5.23 7.25
CA VAL A 144 -14.64 -5.88 6.28
C VAL A 144 -13.33 -6.35 6.93
N THR A 145 -12.74 -5.56 7.82
CA THR A 145 -11.37 -5.78 8.28
C THR A 145 -11.25 -6.40 9.67
N ASP A 146 -12.26 -6.24 10.55
CA ASP A 146 -12.31 -6.93 11.84
C ASP A 146 -12.65 -8.42 11.63
N PRO A 147 -11.77 -9.37 11.99
CA PRO A 147 -12.04 -10.79 11.80
C PRO A 147 -13.19 -11.32 12.68
N SER A 148 -13.57 -10.58 13.71
CA SER A 148 -14.67 -10.92 14.63
C SER A 148 -16.00 -10.23 14.30
N ALA A 149 -16.05 -9.38 13.26
CA ALA A 149 -17.26 -8.66 12.91
C ALA A 149 -18.37 -9.62 12.49
N PRO A 150 -19.60 -9.48 13.04
CA PRO A 150 -20.72 -10.37 12.69
C PRO A 150 -21.16 -10.24 11.24
N ASN A 151 -20.92 -9.08 10.62
CA ASN A 151 -21.27 -8.78 9.23
C ASN A 151 -20.06 -8.86 8.28
N ARG A 152 -19.02 -9.61 8.66
CA ARG A 152 -17.83 -9.77 7.83
C ARG A 152 -18.21 -10.45 6.50
N PRO A 153 -17.88 -9.86 5.34
CA PRO A 153 -18.18 -10.49 4.06
C PRO A 153 -17.45 -11.82 3.87
N ALA A 154 -18.09 -12.75 3.16
CA ALA A 154 -17.42 -13.98 2.74
C ALA A 154 -16.25 -13.66 1.77
N GLN A 155 -15.17 -14.44 1.82
CA GLN A 155 -14.08 -14.28 0.85
C GLN A 155 -14.60 -14.38 -0.59
N TYR A 156 -14.02 -13.59 -1.49
CA TYR A 156 -14.37 -13.48 -2.92
C TYR A 156 -15.75 -12.89 -3.22
N SER A 157 -16.55 -12.55 -2.20
CA SER A 157 -17.82 -11.84 -2.41
C SER A 157 -17.58 -10.43 -2.98
N VAL A 158 -18.50 -9.97 -3.84
CA VAL A 158 -18.50 -8.60 -4.34
C VAL A 158 -19.18 -7.71 -3.30
N ILE A 159 -18.44 -6.73 -2.80
CA ILE A 159 -18.90 -5.78 -1.79
C ILE A 159 -18.85 -4.36 -2.34
N GLU A 160 -19.65 -3.46 -1.74
CA GLU A 160 -19.55 -2.02 -1.93
C GLU A 160 -19.42 -1.35 -0.56
N VAL A 161 -18.39 -0.53 -0.38
CA VAL A 161 -18.19 0.29 0.82
C VAL A 161 -18.22 1.76 0.42
N LYS A 162 -19.12 2.52 1.04
CA LYS A 162 -19.37 3.95 0.73
C LYS A 162 -18.73 4.85 1.78
N ASN A 163 -18.51 6.11 1.40
CA ASN A 163 -18.06 7.18 2.32
C ASN A 163 -16.70 6.90 2.97
N VAL A 164 -15.78 6.30 2.22
CA VAL A 164 -14.39 6.09 2.65
C VAL A 164 -13.50 7.13 1.99
N VAL A 165 -12.43 7.53 2.67
CA VAL A 165 -11.50 8.55 2.19
C VAL A 165 -10.19 7.91 1.75
N ILE A 166 -9.67 8.36 0.61
CA ILE A 166 -8.36 7.93 0.12
C ILE A 166 -7.29 8.52 1.01
N THR A 167 -6.46 7.65 1.61
CA THR A 167 -5.40 8.06 2.53
C THR A 167 -4.03 8.01 1.88
N THR A 168 -3.85 7.39 0.72
CA THR A 168 -2.55 7.35 0.01
C THR A 168 -2.73 7.66 -1.48
N PRO A 169 -1.69 8.13 -2.19
CA PRO A 169 -1.71 8.09 -3.64
C PRO A 169 -1.84 6.63 -4.13
N SER A 170 -2.20 6.46 -5.42
CA SER A 170 -2.10 5.17 -6.10
C SER A 170 -0.63 4.82 -6.34
N VAL A 171 -0.25 3.61 -5.98
CA VAL A 171 1.12 3.11 -6.04
C VAL A 171 1.18 1.82 -6.82
N ARG A 172 2.32 1.59 -7.46
CA ARG A 172 2.54 0.37 -8.21
C ARG A 172 2.83 -0.78 -7.24
N LEU A 173 1.92 -1.74 -7.17
CA LEU A 173 2.09 -2.95 -6.35
C LEU A 173 2.86 -4.05 -7.11
N SER A 174 2.66 -4.16 -8.42
CA SER A 174 3.36 -5.12 -9.28
C SER A 174 3.50 -4.61 -10.73
N SER A 175 3.91 -5.47 -11.68
CA SER A 175 3.88 -5.12 -13.10
C SER A 175 2.47 -4.91 -13.66
N LYS A 176 1.45 -5.51 -13.03
CA LYS A 176 0.05 -5.48 -13.47
C LYS A 176 -0.88 -4.76 -12.50
N LEU A 177 -0.50 -4.63 -11.24
CA LEU A 177 -1.37 -4.12 -10.20
C LEU A 177 -0.89 -2.78 -9.67
N ASN A 178 -1.86 -1.90 -9.43
CA ASN A 178 -1.73 -0.73 -8.59
C ASN A 178 -2.54 -0.95 -7.30
N ALA A 179 -2.23 -0.17 -6.27
CA ALA A 179 -2.96 -0.16 -5.02
C ALA A 179 -3.01 1.25 -4.41
N PHE A 180 -4.01 1.49 -3.58
CA PHE A 180 -4.08 2.66 -2.69
C PHE A 180 -4.79 2.25 -1.40
N PHE A 181 -4.74 3.08 -0.37
CA PHE A 181 -5.44 2.84 0.88
C PHE A 181 -6.64 3.76 1.02
N VAL A 182 -7.69 3.23 1.63
CA VAL A 182 -8.87 3.99 2.06
C VAL A 182 -9.11 3.77 3.54
N GLN A 183 -9.72 4.76 4.19
CA GLN A 183 -10.08 4.72 5.60
C GLN A 183 -11.50 5.25 5.82
N GLU A 184 -12.16 4.84 6.89
CA GLU A 184 -13.38 5.44 7.41
C GLU A 184 -13.12 6.88 7.88
N LEU A 185 -14.10 7.76 7.64
CA LEU A 185 -14.05 9.15 8.12
C LEU A 185 -14.36 9.27 9.61
N THR A 186 -15.13 8.33 10.17
CA THR A 186 -15.59 8.37 11.56
C THR A 186 -15.04 7.21 12.35
N GLN A 187 -14.54 7.50 13.55
CA GLN A 187 -14.05 6.50 14.49
C GLN A 187 -15.19 5.60 15.01
N ARG A 188 -14.89 4.33 15.26
CA ARG A 188 -15.77 3.40 15.98
C ARG A 188 -15.21 3.25 17.39
N ASN A 189 -16.00 3.59 18.41
CA ASN A 189 -15.58 3.56 19.81
C ASN A 189 -14.33 4.42 20.09
N GLY A 190 -14.22 5.59 19.46
CA GLY A 190 -13.12 6.54 19.67
C GLY A 190 -11.78 6.14 19.05
N SER A 191 -11.74 5.13 18.17
CA SER A 191 -10.52 4.73 17.46
C SER A 191 -10.80 4.35 16.00
N PHE A 192 -9.75 4.40 15.19
CA PHE A 192 -9.76 3.90 13.80
C PHE A 192 -9.35 2.43 13.67
N LYS A 193 -9.22 1.65 14.75
CA LYS A 193 -8.98 0.20 14.66
C LYS A 193 -9.96 -0.47 13.69
N TYR A 194 -9.45 -1.22 12.73
CA TYR A 194 -10.20 -1.87 11.64
C TYR A 194 -10.88 -0.87 10.68
N GLY A 195 -10.50 0.39 10.73
CA GLY A 195 -11.09 1.46 9.94
C GLY A 195 -10.46 1.65 8.57
N GLY A 196 -9.50 0.83 8.15
CA GLY A 196 -8.75 1.02 6.90
C GLY A 196 -8.53 -0.27 6.12
N VAL A 197 -8.37 -0.15 4.80
CA VAL A 197 -8.14 -1.30 3.90
C VAL A 197 -7.32 -0.89 2.68
N MET A 198 -6.56 -1.84 2.12
CA MET A 198 -5.91 -1.65 0.83
C MET A 198 -6.88 -1.99 -0.31
N VAL A 199 -6.97 -1.11 -1.28
CA VAL A 199 -7.72 -1.30 -2.52
C VAL A 199 -6.73 -1.59 -3.64
N VAL A 200 -6.94 -2.68 -4.37
CA VAL A 200 -6.06 -3.16 -5.45
C VAL A 200 -6.81 -3.11 -6.77
N HIS A 201 -6.12 -2.79 -7.85
CA HIS A 201 -6.72 -2.81 -9.18
C HIS A 201 -5.70 -3.09 -10.29
N ASP A 202 -6.18 -3.60 -11.41
CA ASP A 202 -5.38 -3.78 -12.60
C ASP A 202 -5.00 -2.40 -13.21
N ARG A 203 -3.72 -2.24 -13.52
CA ARG A 203 -3.11 -1.02 -14.05
C ARG A 203 -3.57 -0.71 -15.48
N SER A 204 -3.91 -1.72 -16.26
CA SER A 204 -4.41 -1.57 -17.64
C SER A 204 -5.87 -1.13 -17.66
N VAL A 205 -6.61 -1.42 -16.59
CA VAL A 205 -8.04 -1.19 -16.56
C VAL A 205 -8.32 0.25 -16.16
N LEU A 206 -7.58 0.84 -15.21
CA LEU A 206 -7.95 2.13 -14.59
C LEU A 206 -6.74 3.01 -14.24
N PRO A 207 -6.51 4.16 -14.91
CA PRO A 207 -5.68 5.23 -14.36
C PRO A 207 -6.48 5.96 -13.28
N VAL A 208 -6.54 5.36 -12.08
CA VAL A 208 -7.17 5.99 -10.92
C VAL A 208 -6.26 7.14 -10.46
N SER A 209 -6.53 8.35 -10.96
CA SER A 209 -5.94 9.59 -10.44
C SER A 209 -6.92 10.18 -9.44
N LEU A 210 -6.93 9.64 -8.22
CA LEU A 210 -7.72 10.18 -7.13
C LEU A 210 -6.76 10.75 -6.09
N ALA A 211 -7.04 11.97 -5.64
CA ALA A 211 -6.22 12.66 -4.67
C ALA A 211 -6.45 12.12 -3.26
N ILE A 212 -5.42 12.19 -2.41
CA ILE A 212 -5.58 12.01 -0.96
C ILE A 212 -6.67 12.97 -0.46
N GLY A 213 -7.58 12.50 0.39
CA GLY A 213 -8.73 13.27 0.88
C GLY A 213 -10.00 13.14 0.04
N THR A 214 -9.94 12.51 -1.14
CA THR A 214 -11.15 12.23 -1.93
C THR A 214 -12.03 11.20 -1.20
N ILE A 215 -13.32 11.51 -1.06
CA ILE A 215 -14.32 10.55 -0.56
C ILE A 215 -14.82 9.72 -1.74
N VAL A 216 -14.88 8.40 -1.57
CA VAL A 216 -15.26 7.48 -2.64
C VAL A 216 -16.25 6.41 -2.17
N SER A 217 -16.98 5.84 -3.13
CA SER A 217 -17.53 4.48 -3.04
C SER A 217 -16.56 3.51 -3.71
N VAL A 218 -16.20 2.44 -3.00
CA VAL A 218 -15.33 1.37 -3.49
C VAL A 218 -16.17 0.12 -3.65
N LYS A 219 -16.25 -0.41 -4.87
CA LYS A 219 -16.88 -1.70 -5.13
C LYS A 219 -15.88 -2.67 -5.75
N GLY A 220 -15.81 -3.85 -5.15
CA GLY A 220 -14.78 -4.82 -5.48
C GLY A 220 -15.03 -6.18 -4.86
N LYS A 221 -14.17 -7.13 -5.22
CA LYS A 221 -14.12 -8.43 -4.57
C LYS A 221 -13.32 -8.33 -3.28
N PHE A 222 -13.86 -8.87 -2.19
CA PHE A 222 -13.17 -8.93 -0.91
C PHE A 222 -12.19 -10.11 -0.86
N TYR A 223 -10.96 -9.85 -0.40
CA TYR A 223 -9.95 -10.88 -0.18
C TYR A 223 -9.33 -10.73 1.20
N ASP A 224 -9.01 -11.86 1.82
CA ASP A 224 -8.07 -11.93 2.92
C ASP A 224 -6.74 -12.43 2.36
N TYR A 225 -5.93 -11.52 1.83
CA TYR A 225 -4.64 -11.86 1.24
C TYR A 225 -3.71 -12.41 2.31
N ARG A 226 -3.09 -13.54 2.03
CA ARG A 226 -2.12 -14.19 2.92
C ARG A 226 -0.84 -14.44 2.15
N TYR A 227 0.30 -14.41 2.84
CA TYR A 227 1.50 -14.95 2.26
C TYR A 227 1.37 -16.48 2.22
N VAL A 228 1.52 -17.06 1.04
CA VAL A 228 1.38 -18.49 0.77
C VAL A 228 2.71 -19.02 0.28
N ASP A 229 3.17 -20.12 0.87
CA ASP A 229 4.27 -20.90 0.31
C ASP A 229 3.74 -21.83 -0.77
N TRP A 230 3.74 -21.36 -2.02
CA TRP A 230 3.26 -22.13 -3.16
C TRP A 230 4.08 -23.38 -3.46
N ASN A 231 5.28 -23.53 -2.88
CA ASN A 231 6.08 -24.76 -2.98
C ASN A 231 5.75 -25.76 -1.89
N SER A 232 5.02 -25.35 -0.86
CA SER A 232 4.52 -26.24 0.18
C SER A 232 3.21 -26.90 -0.27
N THR A 233 2.94 -28.11 0.17
CA THR A 233 1.60 -28.69 0.17
C THR A 233 1.33 -29.20 1.57
N CYS A 234 0.09 -29.11 2.04
CA CYS A 234 -0.26 -29.58 3.37
C CYS A 234 -1.62 -30.27 3.36
N THR A 235 -1.81 -31.20 4.29
CA THR A 235 -3.11 -31.80 4.60
C THR A 235 -3.62 -31.27 5.93
N THR A 236 -2.71 -31.09 6.88
CA THR A 236 -2.97 -30.61 8.25
C THR A 236 -2.06 -29.43 8.59
N GLY A 237 -2.41 -28.67 9.62
CA GLY A 237 -1.54 -27.59 10.12
C GLY A 237 -0.18 -28.07 10.63
N LEU A 238 -0.06 -29.35 11.02
CA LEU A 238 1.21 -29.94 11.47
C LEU A 238 2.23 -30.06 10.34
N ASP A 239 1.77 -30.20 9.09
CA ASP A 239 2.64 -30.28 7.91
C ASP A 239 3.38 -28.95 7.65
N CYS A 240 2.87 -27.88 8.24
CA CYS A 240 3.48 -26.55 8.18
C CYS A 240 4.48 -26.30 9.32
N LEU A 241 4.65 -27.23 10.26
CA LEU A 241 5.73 -27.19 11.22
C LEU A 241 7.06 -27.44 10.51
N GLY A 242 7.99 -26.49 10.59
CA GLY A 242 9.29 -26.59 9.91
C GLY A 242 9.43 -25.70 8.67
N GLN A 243 8.32 -25.28 8.05
CA GLN A 243 8.36 -24.47 6.83
C GLN A 243 8.84 -23.04 7.08
N THR A 244 9.30 -22.34 6.04
CA THR A 244 9.81 -20.97 6.19
C THR A 244 8.69 -19.98 6.54
N VAL A 245 7.46 -20.32 6.20
CA VAL A 245 6.24 -19.58 6.52
C VAL A 245 5.26 -20.52 7.23
N ARG A 246 5.03 -20.23 8.51
CA ARG A 246 4.27 -21.09 9.44
C ARG A 246 3.06 -20.27 9.93
N ASN A 247 1.87 -20.83 10.10
CA ASN A 247 1.54 -21.88 11.06
C ASN A 247 0.24 -22.63 10.68
N GLN A 248 -0.28 -22.45 9.47
CA GLN A 248 -1.61 -22.96 9.10
C GLN A 248 -1.60 -23.56 7.70
N CYS A 249 -2.24 -24.71 7.59
CA CYS A 249 -2.61 -25.29 6.32
C CYS A 249 -3.95 -24.70 5.89
N LEU A 250 -3.96 -23.97 4.78
CA LEU A 250 -5.14 -23.25 4.32
C LEU A 250 -5.50 -23.65 2.89
N ASP A 251 -6.79 -23.69 2.60
CA ASP A 251 -7.29 -23.71 1.23
C ASP A 251 -7.04 -22.34 0.60
N VAL A 252 -6.22 -22.32 -0.44
CA VAL A 252 -5.85 -21.13 -1.21
C VAL A 252 -6.40 -21.29 -2.61
N TYR A 253 -7.10 -20.28 -3.12
CA TYR A 253 -7.57 -20.29 -4.50
C TYR A 253 -6.43 -20.01 -5.47
N ASN A 254 -6.03 -21.01 -6.24
CA ASN A 254 -5.04 -20.87 -7.29
C ASN A 254 -5.71 -20.29 -8.55
N THR A 255 -5.38 -19.04 -8.86
CA THR A 255 -5.96 -18.32 -10.00
C THR A 255 -5.53 -18.88 -11.36
N GLN A 256 -4.45 -19.65 -11.43
CA GLN A 256 -4.00 -20.29 -12.68
C GLN A 256 -4.81 -21.56 -12.97
N THR A 257 -5.08 -22.36 -11.94
CA THR A 257 -5.82 -23.63 -12.07
C THR A 257 -7.32 -23.46 -11.83
N SER A 258 -7.75 -22.32 -11.27
CA SER A 258 -9.12 -22.06 -10.81
C SER A 258 -9.62 -23.08 -9.77
N GLN A 259 -8.71 -23.63 -8.96
CA GLN A 259 -9.00 -24.63 -7.93
C GLN A 259 -8.58 -24.15 -6.53
N LEU A 260 -9.22 -24.69 -5.49
CA LEU A 260 -8.74 -24.57 -4.12
C LEU A 260 -7.65 -25.61 -3.88
N GLU A 261 -6.48 -25.16 -3.46
CA GLU A 261 -5.30 -25.98 -3.19
C GLU A 261 -4.83 -25.74 -1.74
N LYS A 262 -4.31 -26.77 -1.07
CA LYS A 262 -3.87 -26.65 0.33
C LYS A 262 -2.39 -26.35 0.42
N HIS A 263 -2.07 -25.19 0.99
CA HIS A 263 -0.69 -24.71 1.16
C HIS A 263 -0.45 -24.22 2.58
N CYS A 264 0.81 -24.26 3.00
CA CYS A 264 1.25 -23.57 4.19
C CYS A 264 1.25 -22.07 3.94
N ALA A 265 0.58 -21.35 4.84
CA ALA A 265 0.40 -19.92 4.72
C ALA A 265 0.58 -19.23 6.07
N GLU A 266 0.87 -17.93 6.02
CA GLU A 266 0.84 -17.11 7.21
C GLU A 266 -0.59 -16.99 7.73
N GLY A 267 -0.78 -17.24 9.03
CA GLY A 267 -2.07 -17.09 9.69
C GLY A 267 -2.60 -15.64 9.70
N LYS A 268 -1.76 -14.66 9.33
CA LYS A 268 -2.09 -13.24 9.30
C LYS A 268 -2.64 -12.84 7.91
N ALA A 269 -3.97 -12.78 7.78
CA ALA A 269 -4.62 -12.20 6.61
C ALA A 269 -4.53 -10.68 6.58
N MET A 270 -4.29 -10.11 5.41
CA MET A 270 -4.46 -8.69 5.12
C MET A 270 -5.74 -8.52 4.30
N PRO A 271 -6.80 -7.92 4.86
CA PRO A 271 -8.01 -7.65 4.10
C PRO A 271 -7.69 -6.68 2.95
N GLN A 272 -8.24 -6.97 1.77
CA GLN A 272 -8.09 -6.19 0.55
C GLN A 272 -9.42 -6.14 -0.20
N ILE A 273 -9.58 -5.10 -1.02
CA ILE A 273 -10.67 -4.99 -1.99
C ILE A 273 -10.06 -4.89 -3.38
N GLU A 274 -10.30 -5.86 -4.26
CA GLU A 274 -9.93 -5.75 -5.67
C GLU A 274 -11.05 -5.11 -6.46
N LEU A 275 -10.79 -3.98 -7.09
CA LEU A 275 -11.81 -3.23 -7.83
C LEU A 275 -12.43 -4.05 -8.96
N VAL A 276 -13.76 -4.08 -9.00
CA VAL A 276 -14.53 -4.55 -10.16
C VAL A 276 -15.07 -3.39 -11.01
N GLU A 277 -15.08 -2.18 -10.46
CA GLU A 277 -15.43 -0.94 -11.14
C GLU A 277 -14.57 0.23 -10.61
N LEU A 278 -14.57 1.36 -11.33
CA LEU A 278 -13.90 2.57 -10.87
C LEU A 278 -14.50 3.05 -9.54
N PRO A 279 -13.67 3.53 -8.60
CA PRO A 279 -14.21 4.18 -7.42
C PRO A 279 -15.00 5.43 -7.86
N LYS A 280 -16.23 5.57 -7.36
CA LYS A 280 -17.05 6.74 -7.62
C LYS A 280 -16.69 7.82 -6.61
N SER A 281 -16.20 8.98 -7.07
CA SER A 281 -16.01 10.14 -6.18
C SER A 281 -17.37 10.62 -5.64
N LEU A 282 -17.40 10.91 -4.36
CA LEU A 282 -18.54 11.45 -3.62
C LEU A 282 -18.23 12.85 -3.06
N GLY A 283 -17.11 13.45 -3.47
CA GLY A 283 -16.60 14.73 -2.98
C GLY A 283 -15.21 14.60 -2.33
N SER A 284 -14.88 15.60 -1.50
CA SER A 284 -13.60 15.69 -0.81
C SER A 284 -13.81 15.99 0.66
N SER A 285 -12.91 15.50 1.51
CA SER A 285 -12.85 15.77 2.94
C SER A 285 -11.40 15.94 3.36
N PRO A 286 -11.11 16.67 4.45
CA PRO A 286 -9.84 16.53 5.13
C PRO A 286 -9.53 15.05 5.39
N THR A 287 -8.26 14.67 5.27
CA THR A 287 -7.85 13.32 5.69
C THR A 287 -8.15 13.13 7.17
N PRO A 288 -8.52 11.92 7.61
CA PRO A 288 -8.70 11.62 9.02
C PRO A 288 -7.47 12.03 9.82
N THR A 289 -7.68 12.57 11.02
CA THR A 289 -6.58 12.81 11.95
C THR A 289 -5.88 11.49 12.24
N PRO A 290 -4.54 11.38 12.05
CA PRO A 290 -3.80 10.16 12.34
C PRO A 290 -3.98 9.72 13.80
N GLU A 291 -4.09 8.41 14.03
CA GLU A 291 -4.07 7.87 15.40
C GLU A 291 -2.65 7.95 15.98
N VAL A 292 -2.46 8.66 17.09
CA VAL A 292 -1.15 8.79 17.74
C VAL A 292 -0.85 7.54 18.57
N LEU A 293 0.22 6.82 18.22
CA LEU A 293 0.60 5.55 18.84
C LEU A 293 2.12 5.52 19.09
N SER A 294 2.55 4.85 20.15
CA SER A 294 3.96 4.44 20.30
C SER A 294 4.25 3.24 19.39
N PRO A 295 5.51 3.03 18.93
CA PRO A 295 5.99 1.79 18.34
C PRO A 295 5.62 0.54 19.14
N PHE A 296 5.68 0.60 20.48
CA PHE A 296 5.26 -0.52 21.34
C PHE A 296 3.77 -0.86 21.19
N THR A 297 2.88 0.14 21.33
CA THR A 297 1.44 -0.05 21.15
C THR A 297 1.13 -0.49 19.72
N LEU A 298 1.81 0.10 18.74
CA LEU A 298 1.63 -0.22 17.33
C LEU A 298 2.01 -1.67 17.05
N GLN A 299 3.13 -2.18 17.58
CA GLN A 299 3.56 -3.58 17.42
C GLN A 299 2.56 -4.55 18.06
N ALA A 300 2.10 -4.25 19.28
CA ALA A 300 1.15 -5.10 20.01
C ALA A 300 -0.24 -5.16 19.36
N ALA A 301 -0.70 -4.05 18.77
CA ALA A 301 -2.03 -3.93 18.16
C ALA A 301 -2.01 -3.86 16.63
N ALA A 302 -0.89 -4.22 16.00
CA ALA A 302 -0.59 -3.92 14.60
C ALA A 302 -1.65 -4.45 13.63
N GLN A 303 -2.23 -5.61 13.90
CA GLN A 303 -3.28 -6.18 13.05
C GLN A 303 -4.53 -5.29 13.00
N SER A 304 -4.91 -4.67 14.13
CA SER A 304 -6.09 -3.81 14.21
C SER A 304 -5.88 -2.45 13.53
N TYR A 305 -4.64 -2.03 13.29
CA TYR A 305 -4.36 -0.75 12.63
C TYR A 305 -3.98 -0.89 11.15
N ARG A 306 -4.09 -2.08 10.55
CA ARG A 306 -3.78 -2.28 9.13
C ARG A 306 -4.67 -1.40 8.24
N GLY A 307 -4.05 -0.69 7.30
CA GLY A 307 -4.72 0.27 6.42
C GLY A 307 -5.10 1.59 7.07
N VAL A 308 -4.81 1.77 8.36
CA VAL A 308 -5.13 2.97 9.13
C VAL A 308 -3.96 3.94 9.11
N LEU A 309 -4.27 5.23 9.02
CA LEU A 309 -3.34 6.33 9.16
C LEU A 309 -2.96 6.52 10.64
N VAL A 310 -1.68 6.34 10.94
CA VAL A 310 -1.14 6.46 12.30
C VAL A 310 0.00 7.48 12.33
N LYS A 311 0.25 8.05 13.51
CA LYS A 311 1.37 8.93 13.81
C LYS A 311 2.17 8.33 14.96
N VAL A 312 3.47 8.19 14.78
CA VAL A 312 4.43 7.91 15.86
C VAL A 312 5.24 9.18 16.12
N GLU A 313 5.53 9.47 17.39
CA GLU A 313 6.16 10.73 17.81
C GLU A 313 7.45 10.48 18.57
N ASN A 314 8.41 11.41 18.47
CA ASN A 314 9.65 11.39 19.23
C ASN A 314 10.47 10.11 19.08
N VAL A 315 10.47 9.55 17.87
CA VAL A 315 11.13 8.28 17.55
C VAL A 315 12.55 8.50 17.05
N LYS A 316 13.37 7.46 17.20
CA LYS A 316 14.77 7.42 16.75
C LYS A 316 15.03 6.22 15.87
N VAL A 317 15.85 6.37 14.84
CA VAL A 317 16.32 5.25 14.01
C VAL A 317 17.16 4.29 14.84
N SER A 318 16.66 3.07 15.02
CA SER A 318 17.34 1.97 15.71
C SER A 318 18.16 1.11 14.76
N SER A 319 17.73 0.96 13.51
CA SER A 319 18.47 0.27 12.45
C SER A 319 18.27 0.98 11.12
N ALA A 320 19.37 1.37 10.47
CA ALA A 320 19.33 1.97 9.13
C ALA A 320 19.11 0.93 8.02
N ASN A 321 19.38 -0.35 8.29
CA ASN A 321 19.12 -1.45 7.37
C ASN A 321 18.84 -2.72 8.18
N PRO A 322 17.58 -3.01 8.51
CA PRO A 322 17.20 -4.18 9.30
C PRO A 322 17.35 -5.52 8.53
N ASP A 323 17.63 -5.48 7.23
CA ASP A 323 17.73 -6.66 6.36
C ASP A 323 19.17 -6.94 5.86
N ALA A 324 20.16 -6.35 6.54
CA ALA A 324 21.57 -6.46 6.19
C ALA A 324 22.01 -7.93 5.95
N PRO A 325 22.85 -8.19 4.92
CA PRO A 325 23.54 -7.20 4.08
C PRO A 325 22.71 -6.69 2.89
N LYS A 326 21.49 -7.22 2.66
CA LYS A 326 20.63 -6.70 1.60
C LYS A 326 20.03 -5.38 2.08
N ASP A 327 19.88 -4.43 1.17
CA ASP A 327 19.29 -3.13 1.48
C ASP A 327 18.03 -2.96 0.63
N TYR A 328 16.88 -2.89 1.29
CA TYR A 328 15.59 -2.63 0.67
C TYR A 328 15.12 -1.18 0.89
N SER A 329 16.03 -0.31 1.35
CA SER A 329 15.78 1.10 1.68
C SER A 329 14.79 1.33 2.82
N GLU A 330 14.53 0.27 3.59
CA GLU A 330 13.73 0.29 4.80
C GLU A 330 14.62 0.54 6.04
N PHE A 331 14.04 1.16 7.06
CA PHE A 331 14.71 1.39 8.34
C PHE A 331 13.77 1.07 9.51
N GLU A 332 14.33 0.87 10.69
CA GLU A 332 13.59 0.67 11.93
C GLU A 332 13.71 1.87 12.84
N ILE A 333 12.60 2.20 13.48
CA ILE A 333 12.49 3.23 14.51
C ILE A 333 12.10 2.61 15.85
N THR A 334 12.48 3.29 16.93
CA THR A 334 12.10 2.95 18.30
C THR A 334 11.78 4.21 19.10
N ASP A 335 11.04 4.06 20.20
CA ASP A 335 10.84 5.11 21.19
C ASP A 335 12.04 5.24 22.13
N ALA A 336 12.22 6.43 22.70
CA ALA A 336 13.11 6.64 23.83
C ALA A 336 12.64 5.80 25.03
N GLY A 337 13.37 4.72 25.34
CA GLY A 337 13.11 3.87 26.51
C GLY A 337 12.38 2.56 26.24
N ASN A 338 12.02 2.25 24.99
CA ASN A 338 11.47 0.94 24.61
C ASN A 338 12.36 0.25 23.56
N LEU A 339 12.35 -1.08 23.55
CA LEU A 339 13.03 -1.91 22.55
C LEU A 339 12.12 -2.32 21.39
N ALA A 340 10.81 -2.04 21.48
CA ALA A 340 9.87 -2.33 20.41
C ALA A 340 10.15 -1.45 19.20
N THR A 341 10.49 -2.09 18.08
CA THR A 341 10.76 -1.41 16.83
C THR A 341 9.57 -1.47 15.87
N VAL A 342 9.45 -0.44 15.04
CA VAL A 342 8.54 -0.41 13.89
C VAL A 342 9.38 -0.17 12.64
N ARG A 343 9.15 -0.97 11.61
CA ARG A 343 9.75 -0.72 10.29
C ARG A 343 9.03 0.43 9.61
N VAL A 344 9.79 1.26 8.92
CA VAL A 344 9.26 2.32 8.07
C VAL A 344 9.66 1.98 6.63
N ASP A 345 8.64 1.87 5.80
CA ASP A 345 8.73 1.45 4.41
C ASP A 345 8.61 2.68 3.50
N ASP A 346 9.48 2.77 2.49
CA ASP A 346 9.50 3.85 1.51
C ASP A 346 8.61 3.60 0.28
N MET A 347 8.00 2.42 0.19
CA MET A 347 7.50 1.84 -1.06
C MET A 347 6.33 2.60 -1.70
N ILE A 348 5.60 3.46 -0.98
CA ILE A 348 4.51 4.25 -1.58
C ILE A 348 5.03 5.31 -2.54
N ASN A 349 6.27 5.71 -2.37
CA ASN A 349 6.86 6.65 -3.30
C ASN A 349 8.34 6.37 -3.40
N THR A 350 8.70 5.22 -3.99
CA THR A 350 10.10 4.95 -4.36
C THR A 350 10.67 6.10 -5.20
N ILE A 351 9.84 6.82 -5.94
CA ILE A 351 10.22 7.98 -6.74
C ILE A 351 10.61 9.18 -5.86
N THR A 352 9.98 9.37 -4.70
CA THR A 352 10.18 10.53 -3.84
C THR A 352 11.01 10.26 -2.58
N TYR A 353 11.00 9.03 -2.04
CA TYR A 353 11.66 8.70 -0.77
C TYR A 353 13.01 8.00 -0.90
N THR A 354 13.23 7.21 -1.95
CA THR A 354 14.50 6.47 -2.16
C THR A 354 15.33 6.96 -3.33
N GLY A 355 14.88 8.03 -4.01
CA GLY A 355 15.55 8.50 -5.22
C GLY A 355 15.54 7.47 -6.36
N SER A 356 14.57 6.53 -6.40
CA SER A 356 14.47 5.61 -7.55
C SER A 356 14.03 6.30 -8.84
N LYS A 357 13.49 7.53 -8.75
CA LYS A 357 13.85 8.56 -9.73
C LYS A 357 14.49 9.76 -9.06
N PHE A 358 15.78 9.94 -9.26
CA PHE A 358 16.44 11.17 -8.87
C PHE A 358 16.28 12.19 -9.98
N CYS A 359 16.12 13.43 -9.55
CA CYS A 359 16.30 14.58 -10.41
C CYS A 359 17.77 14.65 -10.83
N SER A 360 18.06 14.49 -12.12
CA SER A 360 19.38 14.86 -12.65
C SER A 360 19.25 16.09 -13.55
N GLY A 361 20.30 16.92 -13.52
CA GLY A 361 20.32 18.23 -14.16
C GLY A 361 19.92 19.39 -13.25
N CYS A 362 19.62 19.16 -11.96
CA CYS A 362 19.57 20.25 -11.00
C CYS A 362 21.00 20.80 -10.82
N ASN A 363 21.24 22.04 -11.24
CA ASN A 363 22.58 22.67 -11.29
C ASN A 363 23.19 22.96 -9.90
N SER A 364 22.67 22.39 -8.81
CA SER A 364 23.33 22.46 -7.52
C SER A 364 24.44 21.40 -7.49
N GLY A 365 25.69 21.81 -7.28
CA GLY A 365 26.82 20.87 -7.08
C GLY A 365 26.70 19.95 -5.85
N ASN A 366 25.53 19.92 -5.21
CA ASN A 366 25.13 18.99 -4.17
C ASN A 366 23.86 18.28 -4.66
N PRO A 367 23.70 16.96 -4.43
CA PRO A 367 22.40 16.32 -4.57
C PRO A 367 21.43 17.05 -3.66
N ASP A 368 20.56 17.87 -4.24
CA ASP A 368 19.52 18.56 -3.50
C ASP A 368 18.46 17.53 -3.08
N GLN A 369 17.62 17.88 -2.11
CA GLN A 369 16.48 17.05 -1.71
C GLN A 369 15.38 17.03 -2.79
N SER A 370 15.73 17.28 -4.06
CA SER A 370 14.78 17.35 -5.16
C SER A 370 14.30 15.94 -5.50
N TYR A 371 12.99 15.83 -5.65
CA TYR A 371 12.31 14.58 -5.95
C TYR A 371 11.40 14.76 -7.16
N CYS A 372 11.06 13.63 -7.75
CA CYS A 372 10.15 13.59 -8.88
C CYS A 372 8.70 13.53 -8.38
N LEU A 373 7.89 14.47 -8.87
CA LEU A 373 6.45 14.47 -8.70
C LEU A 373 5.80 13.47 -9.66
N PRO A 374 4.54 13.06 -9.39
CA PRO A 374 3.73 12.35 -10.38
C PRO A 374 3.74 13.08 -11.73
N GLY A 375 4.02 12.35 -12.82
CA GLY A 375 4.17 12.92 -14.16
C GLY A 375 5.61 13.27 -14.57
N ASP A 376 6.62 12.72 -13.89
CA ASP A 376 8.05 12.88 -14.21
C ASP A 376 8.53 14.34 -14.19
N THR A 377 7.84 15.19 -13.43
CA THR A 377 8.24 16.58 -13.21
C THR A 377 9.18 16.64 -12.02
N CYS A 378 10.40 17.10 -12.26
CA CYS A 378 11.41 17.26 -11.21
C CYS A 378 11.22 18.59 -10.45
N GLN A 379 11.30 18.55 -9.12
CA GLN A 379 11.30 19.74 -8.25
C GLN A 379 12.70 20.38 -8.11
N CYS A 380 13.37 20.75 -9.21
CA CYS A 380 14.57 21.58 -9.09
C CYS A 380 14.17 23.05 -8.83
N GLN A 381 14.87 23.76 -7.95
CA GLN A 381 14.83 25.23 -7.98
C GLN A 381 15.69 25.74 -9.15
N GLY A 382 15.03 26.27 -10.19
CA GLY A 382 15.69 27.07 -11.23
C GLY A 382 16.32 26.30 -12.41
N SER A 383 15.98 25.03 -12.63
CA SER A 383 16.41 24.28 -13.84
C SER A 383 15.44 23.17 -14.24
N ASP A 384 15.48 22.79 -15.53
CA ASP A 384 14.70 21.68 -16.10
C ASP A 384 15.31 20.33 -15.70
N GLY A 385 15.09 19.90 -14.45
CA GLY A 385 15.49 18.56 -14.03
C GLY A 385 14.71 17.49 -14.75
N ARG A 386 15.36 16.35 -15.05
CA ARG A 386 14.69 15.15 -15.56
C ARG A 386 14.68 14.06 -14.50
N CYS A 387 13.62 13.28 -14.48
CA CYS A 387 13.47 12.13 -13.60
C CYS A 387 14.15 10.90 -14.19
N TYR A 388 15.24 10.44 -13.59
CA TYR A 388 16.00 9.28 -14.07
C TYR A 388 15.72 8.05 -13.22
N THR A 389 15.38 6.92 -13.83
CA THR A 389 15.36 5.62 -13.15
C THR A 389 16.79 5.17 -12.83
N GLY A 390 17.31 5.54 -11.66
CA GLY A 390 18.56 5.01 -11.11
C GLY A 390 18.31 3.83 -10.18
N SER A 391 19.36 3.10 -9.83
CA SER A 391 19.30 2.23 -8.65
C SER A 391 18.90 3.08 -7.44
N PRO A 392 17.91 2.64 -6.63
CA PRO A 392 17.53 3.37 -5.43
C PRO A 392 18.79 3.68 -4.63
N GLN A 393 18.95 4.95 -4.26
CA GLN A 393 20.03 5.30 -3.34
C GLN A 393 19.71 4.60 -2.02
N SER A 394 20.72 3.97 -1.41
CA SER A 394 20.58 3.43 -0.07
C SER A 394 20.00 4.50 0.85
N ASP A 395 19.10 4.10 1.73
CA ASP A 395 18.52 5.01 2.70
C ASP A 395 19.65 5.78 3.43
N VAL A 396 19.63 7.11 3.33
CA VAL A 396 20.68 7.96 3.90
C VAL A 396 20.53 8.17 5.41
N ARG A 397 19.42 7.70 5.99
CA ARG A 397 19.16 7.78 7.43
C ARG A 397 20.16 6.93 8.19
N LYS A 398 20.67 7.47 9.30
CA LYS A 398 21.66 6.79 10.14
C LYS A 398 21.02 6.39 11.45
N VAL A 399 21.54 5.31 12.05
CA VAL A 399 21.24 4.99 13.45
C VAL A 399 21.63 6.20 14.29
N GLY A 400 20.68 6.77 15.03
CA GLY A 400 20.90 8.10 15.61
C GLY A 400 19.84 9.11 15.23
N ASP A 401 19.45 9.14 13.96
CA ASP A 401 18.51 10.14 13.41
C ASP A 401 17.21 10.15 14.21
N GLU A 402 16.75 11.34 14.57
CA GLU A 402 15.52 11.54 15.34
C GLU A 402 14.43 12.20 14.50
N PHE A 403 13.19 11.83 14.79
CA PHE A 403 12.00 12.42 14.19
C PHE A 403 11.12 13.00 15.30
N GLU A 404 10.61 14.22 15.07
CA GLU A 404 9.50 14.75 15.85
C GLU A 404 8.27 13.87 15.63
N TYR A 405 8.00 13.51 14.37
CA TYR A 405 6.98 12.52 14.05
C TYR A 405 7.23 11.82 12.71
N ILE A 406 6.59 10.66 12.58
CA ILE A 406 6.36 9.96 11.31
C ILE A 406 4.87 9.63 11.23
N ILE A 407 4.21 10.09 10.17
CA ILE A 407 2.83 9.75 9.81
C ILE A 407 2.90 8.70 8.69
N GLY A 408 2.00 7.73 8.71
CA GLY A 408 1.91 6.78 7.60
C GLY A 408 0.74 5.84 7.75
N VAL A 409 0.48 5.07 6.70
CA VAL A 409 -0.50 4.00 6.77
C VAL A 409 0.19 2.73 7.25
N LEU A 410 -0.36 2.05 8.26
CA LEU A 410 0.22 0.79 8.69
C LEU A 410 -0.14 -0.33 7.69
N ARG A 411 0.88 -1.01 7.17
CA ARG A 411 0.73 -2.14 6.23
C ARG A 411 1.41 -3.37 6.79
N PHE A 412 1.00 -4.55 6.33
CA PHE A 412 1.74 -5.79 6.54
C PHE A 412 2.32 -6.28 5.21
N ALA A 413 3.64 -6.46 5.15
CA ALA A 413 4.34 -6.91 3.94
C ALA A 413 5.66 -7.58 4.33
N ASN A 414 6.06 -8.62 3.57
CA ASN A 414 7.29 -9.38 3.81
C ASN A 414 7.42 -9.82 5.27
N SER A 415 6.33 -10.35 5.86
CA SER A 415 6.27 -10.82 7.25
C SER A 415 6.44 -9.75 8.34
N HIS A 416 6.48 -8.46 7.98
CA HIS A 416 6.61 -7.33 8.91
C HIS A 416 5.45 -6.35 8.81
N HIS A 417 5.08 -5.76 9.95
CA HIS A 417 4.24 -4.57 9.97
C HIS A 417 5.12 -3.34 9.77
N LYS A 418 4.74 -2.49 8.82
CA LYS A 418 5.53 -1.34 8.39
C LYS A 418 4.66 -0.10 8.34
N LEU A 419 5.20 1.01 8.80
CA LEU A 419 4.62 2.33 8.62
C LEU A 419 5.00 2.85 7.24
N LEU A 420 4.01 3.35 6.50
CA LEU A 420 4.18 3.73 5.10
C LEU A 420 3.84 5.22 4.93
N PRO A 421 4.85 6.11 4.99
CA PRO A 421 4.66 7.54 4.77
C PRO A 421 4.08 7.80 3.38
N ARG A 422 3.16 8.75 3.27
CA ARG A 422 2.37 8.98 2.06
C ARG A 422 3.03 10.02 1.15
N ILE A 423 3.61 11.04 1.76
CA ILE A 423 4.23 12.21 1.14
C ILE A 423 5.38 12.71 2.02
N PRO A 424 6.44 13.34 1.48
CA PRO A 424 7.62 13.80 2.23
C PRO A 424 7.36 14.40 3.60
N THR A 425 6.35 15.27 3.67
CA THR A 425 5.96 16.02 4.88
C THR A 425 5.36 15.15 5.99
N ASP A 426 5.07 13.88 5.73
CA ASP A 426 4.67 12.93 6.76
C ASP A 426 5.84 12.55 7.70
N MET A 427 7.08 12.89 7.35
CA MET A 427 8.24 12.72 8.23
C MET A 427 8.85 14.08 8.57
N LYS A 428 8.89 14.40 9.86
CA LYS A 428 9.54 15.61 10.37
C LYS A 428 10.74 15.22 11.22
N LYS A 429 11.96 15.43 10.71
CA LYS A 429 13.20 15.27 11.48
C LYS A 429 13.29 16.34 12.58
N LYS A 430 13.97 16.02 13.68
CA LYS A 430 14.32 16.99 14.73
C LYS A 430 15.51 17.87 14.35
#